data_AF-A0A8B8ZZV4-F1
#
_entry.id   AF-A0A8B8ZZV4-F1
#
_cell.length_a   1.000
_cell.length_b   1.000
_cell.length_c   1.000
_cell.angle_alpha   90.00
_cell.angle_beta   90.00
_cell.angle_gamma   90.00
#
_symmetry.space_group_name_H-M   'P 1'
#
loop_
_entity.id
_entity.type
_entity.pdbx_description
1 polymer ?
#
loop_
_entity_poly.entity_id
_entity_poly.type
_entity_poly.pdbx_seq_one_letter_code
_entity_poly.pdbx_strand_id
1 'polypeptide(L)'
;MASSSAMPVTHGEKPEKFSGLDFKRWQQKMLFYLTTLNLAKFLSEDSPSKNGEDEAVVEAWNKSDFLCKNYILNGLDNTLYNVYSPMKTAKELWESLDKKYKAEDAGLKKFIVGRFLEYKMVDSKTVVSQVQEFQLILHDIMSEGMSLSESF
;
A
#
# COMPACT_ATOMS: atom_id res chain seq x y z
N MET A 1 9.20 14.82 45.80
CA MET A 1 8.49 13.83 44.95
C MET A 1 8.18 14.52 43.64
N ALA A 2 8.92 14.20 42.57
CA ALA A 2 8.64 14.74 41.25
C ALA A 2 7.52 13.92 40.62
N SER A 3 6.34 14.52 40.44
CA SER A 3 5.25 13.90 39.69
C SER A 3 5.68 13.77 38.25
N SER A 4 6.01 12.55 37.83
CA SER A 4 6.22 12.22 36.42
C SER A 4 4.87 12.31 35.72
N SER A 5 4.68 13.36 34.93
CA SER A 5 3.51 13.48 34.07
C SER A 5 3.66 12.47 32.95
N ALA A 6 2.90 11.37 33.01
CA ALA A 6 2.77 10.46 31.88
C ALA A 6 2.20 11.27 30.69
N MET A 7 2.96 11.36 29.61
CA MET A 7 2.44 11.88 28.34
C MET A 7 1.30 10.97 27.88
N PRO A 8 0.21 11.52 27.31
CA PRO A 8 -0.82 10.68 26.71
C PRO A 8 -0.15 9.91 25.57
N VAL A 9 -0.14 8.59 25.65
CA VAL A 9 0.27 7.75 24.53
C VAL A 9 -0.80 7.94 23.46
N THR A 10 -0.47 8.67 22.40
CA THR A 10 -1.34 8.86 21.24
C THR A 10 -1.39 7.54 20.47
N HIS A 11 -2.31 6.66 20.86
CA HIS A 11 -2.53 5.41 20.16
C HIS A 11 -3.18 5.69 18.80
N GLY A 12 -2.37 5.63 17.73
CA GLY A 12 -2.82 5.56 16.34
C GLY A 12 -2.62 6.83 15.53
N GLU A 13 -1.37 7.19 15.20
CA GLU A 13 -1.13 8.21 14.17
C GLU A 13 -1.75 7.76 12.84
N LYS A 14 -2.63 8.61 12.31
CA LYS A 14 -3.22 8.43 10.98
C LYS A 14 -2.08 8.33 9.94
N PRO A 15 -2.11 7.33 9.04
CA PRO A 15 -1.11 7.22 7.99
C PRO A 15 -1.07 8.47 7.09
N GLU A 16 0.11 8.77 6.56
CA GLU A 16 0.27 9.74 5.47
C GLU A 16 -0.57 9.33 4.24
N LYS A 17 -0.88 10.31 3.40
CA LYS A 17 -1.63 10.06 2.17
C LYS A 17 -0.80 9.23 1.20
N PHE A 18 -1.42 8.22 0.62
CA PHE A 18 -0.86 7.42 -0.47
C PHE A 18 -0.91 8.20 -1.78
N SER A 19 0.25 8.32 -2.41
CA SER A 19 0.44 8.98 -3.70
C SER A 19 0.62 8.01 -4.88
N GLY A 20 0.51 6.70 -4.63
CA GLY A 20 0.83 5.65 -5.62
C GLY A 20 2.18 4.97 -5.42
N LEU A 21 3.04 5.51 -4.55
CA LEU A 21 4.37 4.95 -4.25
C LEU A 21 4.40 4.25 -2.88
N ASP A 22 5.31 3.28 -2.71
CA ASP A 22 5.51 2.54 -1.46
C ASP A 22 4.24 1.87 -0.91
N PHE A 23 3.40 1.33 -1.80
CA PHE A 23 2.09 0.78 -1.44
C PHE A 23 2.14 -0.21 -0.28
N LYS A 24 3.13 -1.12 -0.22
CA LYS A 24 3.25 -2.10 0.88
C LYS A 24 3.39 -1.43 2.24
N ARG A 25 4.18 -0.36 2.33
CA ARG A 25 4.40 0.38 3.57
C ARG A 25 3.14 1.14 3.96
N TRP A 26 2.51 1.83 3.01
CA TRP A 26 1.27 2.54 3.26
C TRP A 26 0.15 1.59 3.68
N GLN A 27 -0.01 0.47 2.96
CA GLN A 27 -1.02 -0.55 3.22
C GLN A 27 -0.89 -1.13 4.62
N GLN A 28 0.33 -1.45 5.06
CA GLN A 28 0.55 -1.94 6.43
C GLN A 28 0.19 -0.90 7.49
N LYS A 29 0.59 0.38 7.30
CA LYS A 29 0.22 1.46 8.21
C LYS A 29 -1.30 1.67 8.27
N MET A 30 -1.97 1.62 7.11
CA MET A 30 -3.44 1.76 7.02
C MET A 30 -4.16 0.58 7.69
N LEU A 31 -3.69 -0.65 7.47
CA LEU A 31 -4.23 -1.83 8.12
C LEU A 31 -4.10 -1.71 9.65
N PHE A 32 -2.94 -1.32 10.16
CA PHE A 32 -2.73 -1.12 11.59
C PHE A 32 -3.69 -0.06 12.14
N TYR A 33 -3.80 1.08 11.46
CA TYR A 33 -4.73 2.16 11.84
C TYR A 33 -6.18 1.67 11.91
N LEU A 34 -6.67 0.95 10.89
CA LEU A 34 -8.02 0.38 10.88
C LEU A 34 -8.23 -0.67 11.97
N THR A 35 -7.20 -1.45 12.32
CA THR A 35 -7.25 -2.38 13.46
C THR A 35 -7.45 -1.64 14.78
N THR A 36 -6.75 -0.52 15.02
CA THR A 36 -6.96 0.29 16.24
C THR A 36 -8.38 0.86 16.35
N LEU A 37 -9.07 1.00 15.22
CA LEU A 37 -10.45 1.47 15.13
C LEU A 37 -11.49 0.33 15.13
N ASN A 38 -11.06 -0.94 15.22
CA ASN A 38 -11.91 -2.12 15.08
C ASN A 38 -12.65 -2.22 13.72
N LEU A 39 -12.02 -1.74 12.65
CA LEU A 39 -12.60 -1.70 11.30
C LEU A 39 -11.92 -2.66 10.31
N ALA A 40 -10.85 -3.36 10.71
CA ALA A 40 -10.09 -4.23 9.81
C ALA A 40 -10.92 -5.36 9.18
N LYS A 41 -11.94 -5.88 9.89
CA LYS A 41 -12.78 -6.98 9.39
C LYS A 41 -13.54 -6.65 8.09
N PHE A 42 -13.91 -5.39 7.90
CA PHE A 42 -14.65 -4.91 6.72
C PHE A 42 -13.79 -4.90 5.45
N LEU A 43 -12.48 -5.16 5.56
CA LEU A 43 -11.59 -5.31 4.41
C LEU A 43 -11.71 -6.67 3.73
N SER A 44 -12.29 -7.67 4.40
CA SER A 44 -12.31 -9.06 3.93
C SER A 44 -13.64 -9.78 4.10
N GLU A 45 -14.39 -9.47 5.14
CA GLU A 45 -15.69 -10.11 5.41
C GLU A 45 -16.77 -9.58 4.48
N ASP A 46 -17.71 -10.45 4.11
CA ASP A 46 -18.88 -10.08 3.33
C ASP A 46 -19.99 -9.54 4.22
N SER A 47 -20.85 -8.70 3.63
CA SER A 47 -22.03 -8.20 4.33
C SER A 47 -22.88 -9.36 4.84
N PRO A 48 -23.46 -9.22 6.04
CA PRO A 48 -24.43 -10.16 6.54
C PRO A 48 -25.63 -10.30 5.58
N SER A 49 -26.22 -11.49 5.52
CA SER A 49 -27.25 -11.82 4.52
C SER A 49 -28.61 -11.29 4.98
N LYS A 50 -29.34 -10.61 4.10
CA LYS A 50 -30.69 -10.10 4.41
C LYS A 50 -31.71 -11.20 4.70
N ASN A 51 -31.41 -12.46 4.36
CA ASN A 51 -32.34 -13.57 4.48
C ASN A 51 -32.28 -14.18 5.89
N GLY A 52 -32.81 -13.46 6.87
CA GLY A 52 -32.97 -13.94 8.25
C GLY A 52 -32.23 -13.15 9.32
N GLU A 53 -31.51 -12.09 8.94
CA GLU A 53 -30.86 -11.20 9.89
C GLU A 53 -31.70 -9.97 10.23
N ASP A 54 -31.54 -9.50 11.47
CA ASP A 54 -32.17 -8.30 11.98
C ASP A 54 -31.72 -7.07 11.15
N GLU A 55 -32.68 -6.25 10.73
CA GLU A 55 -32.44 -5.03 9.97
C GLU A 55 -31.44 -4.10 10.68
N ALA A 56 -31.47 -4.07 12.02
CA ALA A 56 -30.54 -3.31 12.83
C ALA A 56 -29.08 -3.79 12.68
N VAL A 57 -28.85 -5.09 12.48
CA VAL A 57 -27.51 -5.67 12.26
C VAL A 57 -26.98 -5.24 10.90
N VAL A 58 -27.83 -5.29 9.87
CA VAL A 58 -27.47 -4.86 8.50
C VAL A 58 -27.17 -3.37 8.46
N GLU A 59 -27.95 -2.54 9.16
CA GLU A 59 -27.70 -1.10 9.24
C GLU A 59 -26.37 -0.79 9.97
N ALA A 60 -26.11 -1.43 11.11
CA ALA A 60 -24.87 -1.29 11.86
C ALA A 60 -23.65 -1.70 11.03
N TRP A 61 -23.78 -2.78 10.24
CA TRP A 61 -22.76 -3.19 9.28
C TRP A 61 -22.49 -2.10 8.24
N ASN A 62 -23.53 -1.62 7.55
CA ASN A 62 -23.39 -0.62 6.48
C ASN A 62 -22.75 0.67 7.00
N LYS A 63 -23.11 1.11 8.21
CA LYS A 63 -22.50 2.29 8.83
C LYS A 63 -21.00 2.09 9.08
N SER A 64 -20.62 0.91 9.56
CA SER A 64 -19.22 0.59 9.87
C SER A 64 -18.38 0.38 8.61
N ASP A 65 -18.94 -0.27 7.59
CA ASP A 65 -18.32 -0.41 6.26
C ASP A 65 -18.11 0.96 5.61
N PHE A 66 -19.12 1.85 5.67
CA PHE A 66 -19.00 3.22 5.19
C PHE A 66 -17.87 3.98 5.90
N LEU A 67 -17.74 3.86 7.23
CA LEU A 67 -16.64 4.48 7.97
C LEU A 67 -15.28 3.90 7.57
N CYS A 68 -15.16 2.58 7.48
CA CYS A 68 -13.92 1.92 7.04
C CYS A 68 -13.50 2.42 5.65
N LYS A 69 -14.42 2.42 4.69
CA LYS A 69 -14.19 2.96 3.34
C LYS A 69 -13.72 4.42 3.38
N ASN A 70 -14.36 5.26 4.18
CA ASN A 70 -13.96 6.67 4.30
C ASN A 70 -12.56 6.85 4.89
N TYR A 71 -12.14 6.02 5.84
CA TYR A 71 -10.78 6.10 6.36
C TYR A 71 -9.73 5.73 5.30
N ILE A 72 -10.00 4.69 4.50
CA ILE A 72 -9.13 4.31 3.39
C ILE A 72 -9.07 5.44 2.36
N LEU A 73 -10.23 5.96 1.91
CA LEU A 73 -10.30 7.06 0.95
C LEU A 73 -9.56 8.31 1.44
N ASN A 74 -9.72 8.69 2.71
CA ASN A 74 -9.01 9.84 3.31
C ASN A 74 -7.51 9.60 3.52
N GLY A 75 -7.05 8.36 3.36
CA GLY A 75 -5.66 8.00 3.27
C GLY A 75 -5.10 8.04 1.84
N LEU A 76 -5.90 8.40 0.83
CA LEU A 76 -5.46 8.58 -0.55
C LEU A 76 -5.21 10.07 -0.85
N ASP A 77 -4.34 10.35 -1.81
CA ASP A 77 -4.30 11.67 -2.44
C ASP A 77 -5.58 11.97 -3.24
N ASN A 78 -5.75 13.22 -3.68
CA ASN A 78 -6.99 13.65 -4.32
C ASN A 78 -7.23 12.94 -5.67
N THR A 79 -6.16 12.60 -6.41
CA THR A 79 -6.26 11.95 -7.71
C THR A 79 -6.78 10.53 -7.52
N LEU A 80 -6.18 9.78 -6.61
CA LEU A 80 -6.57 8.42 -6.27
C LEU A 80 -7.95 8.39 -5.61
N TYR A 81 -8.24 9.34 -4.72
CA TYR A 81 -9.57 9.47 -4.13
C TYR A 81 -10.66 9.46 -5.20
N ASN A 82 -10.53 10.29 -6.23
CA ASN A 82 -11.55 10.41 -7.28
C ASN A 82 -11.71 9.12 -8.11
N VAL A 83 -10.62 8.39 -8.33
CA VAL A 83 -10.65 7.10 -9.05
C VAL A 83 -11.38 6.05 -8.24
N TYR A 84 -11.17 6.04 -6.92
CA TYR A 84 -11.60 4.96 -6.04
C TYR A 84 -12.88 5.27 -5.25
N SER A 85 -13.34 6.53 -5.18
CA SER A 85 -14.56 6.92 -4.48
C SER A 85 -15.84 6.21 -4.97
N PRO A 86 -15.98 5.79 -6.25
CA PRO A 86 -17.16 5.07 -6.70
C PRO A 86 -17.31 3.64 -6.13
N MET A 87 -16.27 3.09 -5.50
CA MET A 87 -16.31 1.74 -4.90
C MET A 87 -17.41 1.66 -3.84
N LYS A 88 -18.15 0.55 -3.83
CA LYS A 88 -19.35 0.41 -2.99
C LYS A 88 -18.97 0.13 -1.55
N THR A 89 -18.08 -0.82 -1.32
CA THR A 89 -17.70 -1.31 0.01
C THR A 89 -16.24 -1.04 0.34
N ALA A 90 -15.87 -1.13 1.62
CA ALA A 90 -14.47 -1.05 2.04
C ALA A 90 -13.63 -2.21 1.45
N LYS A 91 -14.20 -3.42 1.41
CA LYS A 91 -13.60 -4.61 0.80
C LYS A 91 -13.27 -4.41 -0.68
N GLU A 92 -14.24 -3.97 -1.49
CA GLU A 92 -14.06 -3.74 -2.93
C GLU A 92 -12.94 -2.71 -3.19
N LEU A 93 -12.93 -1.63 -2.40
CA LEU A 93 -11.88 -0.62 -2.44
C LEU A 93 -10.50 -1.21 -2.10
N TRP A 94 -10.41 -1.94 -0.99
CA TRP A 94 -9.17 -2.51 -0.49
C TRP A 94 -8.57 -3.52 -1.47
N GLU A 95 -9.39 -4.44 -1.99
CA GLU A 95 -8.98 -5.43 -2.99
C GLU A 95 -8.55 -4.79 -4.31
N SER A 96 -9.23 -3.71 -4.73
CA SER A 96 -8.87 -2.98 -5.95
C SER A 96 -7.52 -2.28 -5.84
N LEU A 97 -7.22 -1.68 -4.68
CA LEU A 97 -5.91 -1.11 -4.38
C LEU A 97 -4.84 -2.22 -4.33
N ASP A 98 -5.12 -3.31 -3.62
CA ASP A 98 -4.21 -4.44 -3.46
C ASP A 98 -3.81 -5.03 -4.82
N LYS A 99 -4.81 -5.30 -5.66
CA LYS A 99 -4.61 -5.88 -6.99
C LYS A 99 -3.77 -4.97 -7.90
N LYS A 100 -4.08 -3.68 -7.94
CA LYS A 100 -3.37 -2.73 -8.82
C LYS A 100 -1.92 -2.57 -8.40
N TYR A 101 -1.69 -2.22 -7.14
CA TYR A 101 -0.37 -1.79 -6.70
C TYR A 101 0.57 -2.95 -6.34
N LYS A 102 0.07 -4.15 -6.02
CA LYS A 102 0.92 -5.34 -5.98
C LYS A 102 1.38 -5.79 -7.37
N ALA A 103 0.52 -5.66 -8.38
CA ALA A 103 0.89 -5.99 -9.76
C ALA A 103 1.92 -5.00 -10.32
N GLU A 104 1.77 -3.71 -10.03
CA GLU A 104 2.74 -2.67 -10.41
C GLU A 104 4.10 -2.89 -9.73
N ASP A 105 4.14 -3.16 -8.41
CA ASP A 105 5.38 -3.50 -7.67
C ASP A 105 6.09 -4.72 -8.28
N ALA A 106 5.35 -5.79 -8.56
CA ALA A 106 5.91 -7.00 -9.16
C ALA A 106 6.41 -6.75 -10.60
N GLY A 107 5.67 -5.95 -11.39
CA GLY A 107 6.05 -5.58 -12.75
C GLY A 107 7.32 -4.74 -12.81
N LEU A 108 7.43 -3.73 -11.94
CA LEU A 108 8.61 -2.88 -11.81
C LEU A 108 9.85 -3.69 -11.40
N LYS A 109 9.72 -4.55 -10.39
CA LYS A 109 10.82 -5.43 -9.94
C LYS A 109 11.28 -6.37 -11.04
N LYS A 110 10.34 -7.00 -11.75
CA LYS A 110 10.66 -7.86 -12.89
C LYS A 110 11.37 -7.10 -14.01
N PHE A 111 10.95 -5.86 -14.29
CA PHE A 111 11.58 -5.02 -15.30
C PHE A 111 13.02 -4.63 -14.92
N ILE A 112 13.26 -4.25 -13.68
CA ILE A 112 14.61 -3.92 -13.18
C ILE A 112 15.53 -5.15 -13.24
N VAL A 113 15.05 -6.31 -12.79
CA VAL A 113 15.80 -7.57 -12.89
C VAL A 113 16.10 -7.92 -14.35
N GLY A 114 15.14 -7.75 -15.26
CA GLY A 114 15.35 -7.94 -16.70
C GLY A 114 16.45 -7.02 -17.24
N ARG A 115 16.38 -5.72 -16.96
CA ARG A 115 17.42 -4.74 -17.34
C ARG A 115 18.79 -5.15 -16.83
N PHE A 116 18.89 -5.62 -15.59
CA PHE A 116 20.14 -6.08 -15.01
C PHE A 116 20.70 -7.32 -15.72
N LEU A 117 19.87 -8.35 -15.91
CA LEU A 117 20.29 -9.60 -16.54
C LEU A 117 20.63 -9.45 -18.03
N GLU A 118 19.96 -8.53 -18.72
CA GLU A 118 20.16 -8.27 -20.14
C GLU A 118 21.26 -7.23 -20.41
N TYR A 119 21.74 -6.53 -19.37
CA TYR A 119 22.76 -5.51 -19.53
C TYR A 119 24.07 -6.10 -20.06
N LYS A 120 24.54 -5.57 -21.18
CA LYS A 120 25.82 -5.91 -21.79
C LYS A 120 26.49 -4.63 -22.28
N MET A 121 27.79 -4.55 -22.06
CA MET A 121 28.56 -3.46 -22.63
C MET A 121 28.69 -3.64 -24.15
N VAL A 122 28.70 -2.53 -24.88
CA VAL A 122 28.83 -2.45 -26.34
C VAL A 122 29.99 -1.54 -26.71
N ASP A 123 30.67 -1.86 -27.82
CA ASP A 123 31.86 -1.14 -28.29
C ASP A 123 31.55 0.30 -28.76
N SER A 124 30.28 0.60 -29.05
CA SER A 124 29.84 1.92 -29.54
C SER A 124 29.77 3.00 -28.45
N LYS A 125 29.92 2.64 -27.17
CA LYS A 125 29.83 3.57 -26.03
C LYS A 125 31.13 3.60 -25.23
N THR A 126 31.42 4.72 -24.60
CA THR A 126 32.56 4.80 -23.67
C THR A 126 32.31 3.95 -22.43
N VAL A 127 33.38 3.42 -21.83
CA VAL A 127 33.28 2.64 -20.58
C VAL A 127 32.59 3.45 -19.48
N VAL A 128 32.88 4.76 -19.37
CA VAL A 128 32.31 5.63 -18.34
C VAL A 128 30.79 5.75 -18.48
N SER A 129 30.28 6.00 -19.69
CA SER A 129 28.83 6.08 -19.94
C SER A 129 28.13 4.77 -19.59
N GLN A 130 28.77 3.65 -19.88
CA GLN A 130 28.23 2.33 -19.61
C GLN A 130 28.22 2.01 -18.11
N VAL A 131 29.29 2.33 -17.38
CA VAL A 131 29.32 2.22 -15.91
C VAL A 131 28.21 3.04 -15.26
N GLN A 132 27.94 4.26 -15.75
CA GLN A 132 26.84 5.08 -15.25
C GLN A 132 25.47 4.42 -15.50
N GLU A 133 25.23 3.87 -16.70
CA GLU A 133 24.00 3.11 -16.99
C GLU A 133 23.82 1.91 -16.06
N PHE A 134 24.90 1.17 -15.78
CA PHE A 134 24.88 0.03 -14.86
C PHE A 134 24.63 0.46 -13.41
N GLN A 135 25.25 1.56 -12.96
CA GLN A 135 25.03 2.13 -11.63
C GLN A 135 23.57 2.55 -11.42
N LEU A 136 22.91 3.09 -12.45
CA LEU A 136 21.47 3.40 -12.39
C LEU A 136 20.64 2.13 -12.18
N ILE A 137 20.94 1.03 -12.87
CA ILE A 137 20.25 -0.25 -12.67
C ILE A 137 20.47 -0.77 -11.24
N LEU A 138 21.70 -0.70 -10.72
CA LEU A 138 21.99 -1.09 -9.33
C LEU A 138 21.24 -0.23 -8.31
N HIS A 139 21.18 1.08 -8.55
CA HIS A 139 20.42 1.98 -7.70
C HIS A 139 18.93 1.60 -7.69
N ASP A 140 18.33 1.35 -8.86
CA ASP A 140 16.93 0.90 -8.97
C ASP A 140 16.69 -0.42 -8.20
N ILE A 141 17.65 -1.36 -8.24
CA ILE A 141 17.58 -2.62 -7.45
C ILE A 141 17.51 -2.31 -5.96
N MET A 142 18.41 -1.46 -5.47
CA MET A 142 18.51 -1.12 -4.06
C MET A 142 17.30 -0.33 -3.56
N SER A 143 16.79 0.63 -4.34
CA SER A 143 15.63 1.43 -3.95
C SER A 143 14.36 0.59 -3.81
N GLU A 144 14.22 -0.46 -4.62
CA GLU A 144 13.11 -1.42 -4.54
C GLU A 144 13.28 -2.46 -3.41
N GLY A 145 14.35 -2.36 -2.62
CA GLY A 145 14.66 -3.26 -1.52
C GLY A 145 15.04 -4.67 -1.99
N MET A 146 15.48 -4.81 -3.24
CA MET A 146 16.01 -6.08 -3.75
C MET A 146 17.50 -6.20 -3.38
N SER A 147 17.95 -7.42 -3.12
CA SER A 147 19.36 -7.72 -2.80
C SER A 147 19.99 -8.56 -3.90
N LEU A 148 21.21 -8.22 -4.30
CA LEU A 148 22.05 -9.06 -5.14
C LEU A 148 22.74 -10.11 -4.26
N SER A 149 22.82 -11.35 -4.74
CA SER A 149 23.63 -12.39 -4.09
C SER A 149 25.11 -12.04 -4.18
N GLU A 150 25.89 -12.34 -3.14
CA GLU A 150 27.36 -12.23 -3.17
C GLU A 150 28.00 -13.13 -4.25
N SER A 151 27.26 -14.14 -4.73
CA SER A 151 27.69 -15.06 -5.77
C SER A 151 27.51 -14.55 -7.20
N PHE A 152 27.00 -13.33 -7.38
CA PHE A 152 26.79 -12.69 -8.68
C PHE A 152 28.02 -11.87 -9.08
#